data_AF-A0A136N4V7-F1
#
_entry.id   AF-A0A136N4V7-F1
#
_cell.length_a   1.000
_cell.length_b   1.000
_cell.length_c   1.000
_cell.angle_alpha   90.00
_cell.angle_beta   90.00
_cell.angle_gamma   90.00
#
_symmetry.space_group_name_H-M   'P 1'
#
loop_
_entity.id
_entity.type
_entity.pdbx_description
1 polymer ?
#
loop_
_entity_poly.entity_id
_entity_poly.type
_entity_poly.pdbx_seq_one_letter_code
_entity_poly.pdbx_strand_id
1 'polypeptide(L)'
;MLVVLFLWLLSTERFQNYLTHKTTQYLSEKLKTKVEIKHVRLKFFNHFDIEGVYLETLQNDTLAYLGLVELNTTQVLSNLWNKETPIIKDVLIQDVFVNLKREDTTWNYDFIENAFASKTNNQKSDTTEKITVKPNTQASPMNDLPIDLKKLQCKNVKFYMDDRWMGTDMHFAIGDLLLELDKISLSTQKIDIKTVAINDADILIKEYARLKPKNTEPDDTTTWGTPFNPDLFQINLENFSIGQTQFVFQDGEINSKPGEFDESNLRIKKYKCIIKKYQNISRYYFFRYRILACRRKKWFDSEKL
;
A
#
# COMPACT_ATOMS: atom_id res chain seq x y z
N MET A 1 25.61 -26.24 -23.61
CA MET A 1 26.40 -25.07 -24.04
C MET A 1 25.53 -23.87 -24.42
N LEU A 2 24.52 -24.02 -25.28
CA LEU A 2 23.61 -22.91 -25.69
C LEU A 2 22.87 -22.23 -24.53
N VAL A 3 22.35 -22.99 -23.55
CA VAL A 3 21.66 -22.43 -22.37
C VAL A 3 22.59 -21.57 -21.51
N VAL A 4 23.85 -21.98 -21.38
CA VAL A 4 24.87 -21.23 -20.62
C VAL A 4 25.27 -19.95 -21.35
N LEU A 5 25.41 -20.01 -22.69
CA LEU A 5 25.65 -18.84 -23.54
C LEU A 5 24.50 -17.83 -23.47
N PHE A 6 23.26 -18.32 -23.46
CA PHE A 6 22.07 -17.49 -23.32
C PHE A 6 21.98 -16.84 -21.93
N LEU A 7 22.24 -17.61 -20.87
CA LEU A 7 22.34 -17.11 -19.49
C LEU A 7 23.42 -16.03 -19.33
N TRP A 8 24.57 -16.26 -19.96
CA TRP A 8 25.66 -15.30 -19.96
C TRP A 8 25.26 -14.02 -20.68
N LEU A 9 24.58 -14.12 -21.82
CA LEU A 9 24.08 -12.97 -22.58
C LEU A 9 23.08 -12.11 -21.78
N LEU A 10 22.13 -12.75 -21.08
CA LEU A 10 21.17 -12.06 -20.20
C LEU A 10 21.86 -11.30 -19.06
N SER A 11 23.03 -11.78 -18.63
CA SER A 11 23.79 -11.16 -17.54
C SER A 11 24.73 -10.05 -18.02
N THR A 12 24.84 -9.80 -19.33
CA THR A 12 25.73 -8.76 -19.86
C THR A 12 25.19 -7.34 -19.65
N GLU A 13 26.08 -6.38 -19.39
CA GLU A 13 25.72 -4.96 -19.23
C GLU A 13 24.94 -4.40 -20.44
N ARG A 14 25.28 -4.85 -21.65
CA ARG A 14 24.58 -4.44 -22.88
C ARG A 14 23.09 -4.81 -22.84
N PHE A 15 22.78 -6.01 -22.37
CA PHE A 15 21.40 -6.46 -22.25
C PHE A 15 20.65 -5.71 -21.13
N GLN A 16 21.30 -5.49 -19.99
CA GLN A 16 20.70 -4.73 -18.87
C GLN A 16 20.43 -3.26 -19.26
N ASN A 17 21.33 -2.61 -19.99
CA ASN A 17 21.14 -1.25 -20.52
C ASN A 17 19.99 -1.20 -21.55
N TYR A 18 19.92 -2.19 -22.43
CA TYR A 18 18.80 -2.33 -23.37
C TYR A 18 17.46 -2.47 -22.63
N LEU A 19 17.41 -3.31 -21.60
CA LEU A 19 16.21 -3.52 -20.78
C LEU A 19 15.82 -2.25 -20.02
N THR A 20 16.79 -1.53 -19.45
CA THR A 20 16.58 -0.25 -18.77
C THR A 20 15.97 0.78 -19.72
N HIS A 21 16.57 0.95 -20.91
CA HIS A 21 16.07 1.90 -21.91
C HIS A 21 14.66 1.52 -22.39
N LYS A 22 14.41 0.24 -22.68
CA LYS A 22 13.09 -0.23 -23.13
C LYS A 22 12.02 -0.06 -22.07
N THR A 23 12.30 -0.39 -20.81
CA THR A 23 11.35 -0.23 -19.70
C THR A 23 11.06 1.25 -19.45
N THR A 24 12.09 2.10 -19.43
CA THR A 24 11.94 3.55 -19.27
C THR A 24 11.09 4.13 -20.39
N GLN A 25 11.44 3.84 -21.65
CA GLN A 25 10.70 4.31 -22.81
C GLN A 25 9.23 3.85 -22.77
N TYR A 26 8.98 2.57 -22.49
CA TYR A 26 7.63 2.02 -22.40
C TYR A 26 6.81 2.76 -21.35
N LEU A 27 7.33 2.93 -20.13
CA LEU A 27 6.61 3.61 -19.05
C LEU A 27 6.40 5.10 -19.36
N SER A 28 7.40 5.81 -19.87
CA SER A 28 7.24 7.22 -20.27
C SER A 28 6.20 7.39 -21.38
N GLU A 29 6.22 6.54 -22.41
CA GLU A 29 5.26 6.60 -23.50
C GLU A 29 3.85 6.22 -23.06
N LYS A 30 3.72 5.26 -22.13
CA LYS A 30 2.45 4.76 -21.63
C LYS A 30 1.79 5.77 -20.68
N LEU A 31 2.57 6.34 -19.78
CA LEU A 31 2.12 7.28 -18.75
C LEU A 31 2.07 8.73 -19.23
N LYS A 32 2.71 9.05 -20.36
CA LYS A 32 2.82 10.41 -20.91
C LYS A 32 3.43 11.41 -19.92
N THR A 33 4.35 10.92 -19.08
CA THR A 33 5.08 11.70 -18.09
C THR A 33 6.55 11.28 -18.07
N LYS A 34 7.38 12.05 -17.38
CA LYS A 34 8.78 11.73 -17.18
C LYS A 34 8.91 10.52 -16.26
N VAL A 35 9.61 9.50 -16.76
CA VAL A 35 10.02 8.32 -16.01
C VAL A 35 11.51 8.17 -16.19
N GLU A 36 12.23 7.96 -15.11
CA GLU A 36 13.65 7.63 -15.14
C GLU A 36 13.86 6.32 -14.38
N ILE A 37 14.75 5.47 -14.90
CA ILE A 37 15.18 4.23 -14.25
C ILE A 37 16.69 4.18 -14.39
N LYS A 38 17.42 4.03 -13.27
CA LYS A 38 18.89 3.97 -13.31
C LYS A 38 19.37 2.64 -13.88
N HIS A 39 18.90 1.54 -13.31
CA HIS A 39 19.25 0.20 -13.76
C HIS A 39 18.08 -0.74 -13.62
N VAL A 40 17.92 -1.61 -14.62
CA VAL A 40 17.15 -2.84 -14.53
C VAL A 40 18.13 -3.99 -14.64
N ARG A 41 18.11 -4.89 -13.68
CA ARG A 41 18.97 -6.06 -13.63
C ARG A 41 18.13 -7.33 -13.51
N LEU A 42 18.48 -8.31 -14.32
CA LEU A 42 17.97 -9.68 -14.23
C LEU A 42 19.14 -10.59 -13.87
N LYS A 43 19.14 -11.13 -12.65
CA LYS A 43 20.20 -12.03 -12.16
C LYS A 43 19.65 -13.44 -12.07
N PHE A 44 20.09 -14.31 -12.97
CA PHE A 44 19.51 -15.65 -13.11
C PHE A 44 17.97 -15.56 -13.32
N PHE A 45 17.29 -16.65 -13.66
CA PHE A 45 15.84 -16.59 -13.94
C PHE A 45 14.97 -16.46 -12.68
N ASN A 46 15.52 -16.01 -11.56
CA ASN A 46 14.84 -16.01 -10.27
C ASN A 46 14.95 -14.67 -9.51
N HIS A 47 15.78 -13.73 -9.96
CA HIS A 47 15.97 -12.46 -9.29
C HIS A 47 15.94 -11.31 -10.29
N PHE A 48 15.13 -10.31 -9.96
CA PHE A 48 14.94 -9.12 -10.76
C PHE A 48 14.99 -7.90 -9.86
N ASP A 49 15.85 -6.95 -10.20
CA ASP A 49 16.04 -5.73 -9.44
C ASP A 49 15.94 -4.48 -10.33
N ILE A 50 15.16 -3.50 -9.86
CA ILE A 50 15.07 -2.18 -10.48
C ILE A 50 15.62 -1.17 -9.48
N GLU A 51 16.57 -0.36 -9.93
CA GLU A 51 17.19 0.69 -9.14
C GLU A 51 16.81 2.08 -9.66
N GLY A 52 16.50 2.98 -8.72
CA GLY A 52 16.28 4.40 -8.97
C GLY A 52 15.14 4.68 -9.94
N VAL A 53 13.94 4.14 -9.65
CA VAL A 53 12.73 4.52 -10.38
C VAL A 53 12.29 5.89 -9.90
N TYR A 54 12.17 6.84 -10.82
CA TYR A 54 11.64 8.17 -10.57
C TYR A 54 10.48 8.44 -11.52
N LEU A 55 9.37 8.96 -10.98
CA LEU A 55 8.14 9.21 -11.70
C LEU A 55 7.59 10.60 -11.36
N GLU A 56 7.29 11.38 -12.39
CA GLU A 56 6.65 12.69 -12.26
C GLU A 56 5.13 12.63 -12.49
N THR A 57 4.42 13.57 -11.89
CA THR A 57 3.04 13.89 -12.27
C THR A 57 3.01 14.56 -13.64
N LEU A 58 1.82 14.66 -14.26
CA LEU A 58 1.63 15.42 -15.50
C LEU A 58 1.93 16.93 -15.34
N GLN A 59 2.01 17.41 -14.10
CA GLN A 59 2.33 18.80 -13.75
C GLN A 59 3.82 19.01 -13.45
N ASN A 60 4.68 18.02 -13.74
CA ASN A 60 6.12 18.03 -13.47
C ASN A 60 6.48 18.17 -11.98
N ASP A 61 5.66 17.62 -11.09
CA ASP A 61 6.01 17.42 -9.66
C ASP A 61 6.46 15.98 -9.44
N THR A 62 7.26 15.71 -8.41
CA THR A 62 7.64 14.34 -8.06
C THR A 62 6.44 13.60 -7.49
N LEU A 63 6.04 12.52 -8.15
CA LEU A 63 4.99 11.62 -7.68
C LEU A 63 5.56 10.49 -6.83
N ALA A 64 6.60 9.83 -7.33
CA ALA A 64 7.20 8.69 -6.66
C ALA A 64 8.70 8.55 -6.96
N TYR A 65 9.44 8.07 -5.96
CA TYR A 65 10.81 7.59 -6.11
C TYR A 65 10.96 6.25 -5.38
N LEU A 66 11.62 5.30 -6.02
CA LEU A 66 11.96 3.99 -5.46
C LEU A 66 13.47 3.76 -5.66
N GLY A 67 14.23 3.73 -4.57
CA GLY A 67 15.68 3.51 -4.64
C GLY A 67 16.04 2.11 -5.12
N LEU A 68 15.41 1.09 -4.54
CA LEU A 68 15.58 -0.30 -4.95
C LEU A 68 14.25 -1.05 -4.84
N VAL A 69 13.91 -1.79 -5.89
CA VAL A 69 12.84 -2.79 -5.90
C VAL A 69 13.49 -4.11 -6.30
N GLU A 70 13.53 -5.07 -5.39
CA GLU A 70 14.04 -6.41 -5.62
C GLU A 70 12.90 -7.42 -5.53
N LEU A 71 12.77 -8.25 -6.56
CA LEU A 71 11.80 -9.31 -6.68
C LEU A 71 12.53 -10.65 -6.81
N ASN A 72 12.27 -11.54 -5.86
CA ASN A 72 12.72 -12.92 -5.92
C ASN A 72 11.53 -13.84 -6.27
N THR A 73 11.69 -14.61 -7.34
CA THR A 73 10.73 -15.59 -7.84
C THR A 73 11.43 -16.94 -7.96
N THR A 74 10.78 -18.06 -7.65
CA THR A 74 11.51 -19.33 -7.61
C THR A 74 11.72 -19.97 -8.99
N GLN A 75 10.95 -19.62 -10.01
CA GLN A 75 10.69 -20.56 -11.11
C GLN A 75 10.28 -19.90 -12.45
N VAL A 76 10.96 -18.86 -12.94
CA VAL A 76 10.58 -18.26 -14.25
C VAL A 76 10.74 -19.25 -15.42
N LEU A 77 11.75 -20.12 -15.41
CA LEU A 77 11.97 -21.08 -16.51
C LEU A 77 10.99 -22.27 -16.53
N SER A 78 10.67 -22.89 -15.39
CA SER A 78 9.73 -24.01 -15.37
C SER A 78 8.31 -23.56 -15.71
N ASN A 79 7.95 -22.34 -15.29
CA ASN A 79 6.58 -21.86 -15.39
C ASN A 79 6.29 -21.24 -16.78
N LEU A 80 7.31 -20.74 -17.49
CA LEU A 80 7.17 -20.33 -18.89
C LEU A 80 6.77 -21.48 -19.82
N TRP A 81 7.27 -22.70 -19.56
CA TRP A 81 6.91 -23.89 -20.36
C TRP A 81 5.56 -24.50 -19.93
N ASN A 82 5.17 -24.35 -18.66
CA ASN A 82 3.94 -24.94 -18.14
C ASN A 82 2.72 -23.99 -18.16
N LYS A 83 2.88 -22.74 -18.63
CA LYS A 83 1.86 -21.65 -18.52
C LYS A 83 1.39 -21.39 -17.08
N GLU A 84 2.20 -21.78 -16.11
CA GLU A 84 1.92 -21.52 -14.70
C GLU A 84 2.23 -20.07 -14.37
N THR A 85 1.46 -19.49 -13.46
CA THR A 85 1.64 -18.09 -13.08
C THR A 85 2.98 -17.93 -12.33
N PRO A 86 3.81 -16.94 -12.69
CA PRO A 86 5.08 -16.73 -12.01
C PRO A 86 4.84 -16.33 -10.55
N ILE A 87 5.34 -17.15 -9.64
CA ILE A 87 5.18 -16.95 -8.19
C ILE A 87 6.21 -15.93 -7.71
N ILE A 88 5.76 -14.74 -7.32
CA ILE A 88 6.57 -13.74 -6.60
C ILE A 88 6.61 -14.16 -5.14
N LYS A 89 7.77 -14.54 -4.62
CA LYS A 89 7.90 -14.98 -3.22
C LYS A 89 8.29 -13.83 -2.31
N ASP A 90 9.38 -13.17 -2.64
CA ASP A 90 9.96 -12.14 -1.78
C ASP A 90 10.06 -10.83 -2.55
N VAL A 91 9.58 -9.77 -1.91
CA VAL A 91 9.64 -8.40 -2.41
C VAL A 91 10.40 -7.57 -1.38
N LEU A 92 11.47 -6.91 -1.80
CA LEU A 92 12.21 -5.96 -1.00
C LEU A 92 12.14 -4.60 -1.69
N ILE A 93 11.67 -3.58 -0.96
CA ILE A 93 11.59 -2.21 -1.45
C ILE A 93 12.37 -1.31 -0.48
N GLN A 94 13.27 -0.49 -1.01
CA GLN A 94 14.08 0.43 -0.20
C GLN A 94 14.03 1.85 -0.76
N ASP A 95 14.11 2.82 0.16
CA ASP A 95 14.14 4.25 -0.13
C ASP A 95 12.96 4.68 -1.00
N VAL A 96 11.76 4.54 -0.43
CA VAL A 96 10.50 4.85 -1.08
C VAL A 96 10.08 6.26 -0.70
N PHE A 97 9.73 7.05 -1.71
CA PHE A 97 9.03 8.31 -1.56
C PHE A 97 7.79 8.29 -2.44
N VAL A 98 6.63 8.62 -1.88
CA VAL A 98 5.36 8.76 -2.61
C VAL A 98 4.66 10.02 -2.14
N ASN A 99 4.12 10.79 -3.07
CA ASN A 99 3.51 12.08 -2.82
C ASN A 99 2.18 12.21 -3.57
N LEU A 100 1.08 11.96 -2.86
CA LEU A 100 -0.27 12.02 -3.40
C LEU A 100 -0.89 13.36 -3.04
N LYS A 101 -1.54 14.00 -4.00
CA LYS A 101 -2.16 15.32 -3.81
C LYS A 101 -3.49 15.39 -4.54
N ARG A 102 -4.49 16.02 -3.93
CA ARG A 102 -5.69 16.49 -4.62
C ARG A 102 -6.29 17.72 -3.95
N GLU A 103 -6.90 18.56 -4.77
CA GLU A 103 -7.70 19.71 -4.32
C GLU A 103 -9.17 19.56 -4.68
N ASP A 104 -9.49 18.68 -5.63
CA ASP A 104 -10.83 18.36 -6.10
C ASP A 104 -11.06 16.84 -6.08
N THR A 105 -11.93 16.33 -6.95
CA THR A 105 -12.23 14.89 -7.03
C THR A 105 -11.10 14.04 -7.61
N THR A 106 -10.11 14.65 -8.26
CA THR A 106 -9.09 13.97 -9.07
C THR A 106 -7.75 13.98 -8.35
N TRP A 107 -7.12 12.80 -8.28
CA TRP A 107 -5.77 12.71 -7.72
C TRP A 107 -4.69 12.98 -8.76
N ASN A 108 -3.55 13.47 -8.28
CA ASN A 108 -2.35 13.65 -9.10
C ASN A 108 -1.79 12.35 -9.71
N TYR A 109 -2.31 11.17 -9.35
CA TYR A 109 -1.92 9.87 -9.91
C TYR A 109 -2.98 9.23 -10.83
N ASP A 110 -4.16 9.85 -11.01
CA ASP A 110 -5.28 9.26 -11.79
C ASP A 110 -4.88 8.89 -13.22
N PHE A 111 -3.90 9.59 -13.81
CA PHE A 111 -3.38 9.28 -15.14
C PHE A 111 -2.75 7.88 -15.23
N ILE A 112 -2.22 7.34 -14.12
CA ILE A 112 -1.65 5.99 -14.04
C ILE A 112 -2.76 4.96 -14.13
N GLU A 113 -3.81 5.12 -13.33
CA GLU A 113 -4.98 4.23 -13.36
C GLU A 113 -5.58 4.19 -14.76
N ASN A 114 -5.80 5.36 -15.36
CA ASN A 114 -6.32 5.49 -16.72
C ASN A 114 -5.41 4.86 -17.78
N ALA A 115 -4.08 4.93 -17.61
CA ALA A 115 -3.15 4.32 -18.54
C ALA A 115 -3.22 2.79 -18.50
N PHE A 116 -3.41 2.19 -17.31
CA PHE A 116 -3.44 0.74 -17.11
C PHE A 116 -4.84 0.14 -17.06
N ALA A 117 -5.89 0.94 -17.08
CA ALA A 117 -7.26 0.47 -17.23
C ALA A 117 -7.37 -0.35 -18.52
N SER A 118 -7.83 -1.59 -18.40
CA SER A 118 -8.12 -2.43 -19.55
C SER A 118 -9.14 -1.71 -20.43
N LYS A 119 -8.79 -1.42 -21.69
CA LYS A 119 -9.77 -1.05 -22.71
C LYS A 119 -10.61 -2.30 -22.97
N THR A 120 -11.60 -2.54 -22.13
CA THR A 120 -12.70 -3.45 -22.47
C THR A 120 -13.31 -2.83 -23.72
N ASN A 121 -13.14 -3.50 -24.86
CA ASN A 121 -13.79 -3.14 -26.11
C ASN A 121 -15.30 -3.28 -25.93
N ASN A 122 -15.92 -2.30 -25.28
CA ASN A 122 -17.34 -2.03 -25.40
C ASN A 122 -17.48 -1.19 -26.66
N GLN A 123 -17.77 -1.86 -27.76
CA GLN A 123 -18.46 -1.23 -28.88
C GLN A 123 -19.64 -0.44 -28.31
N LYS A 124 -19.52 0.88 -28.44
CA LYS A 124 -20.58 1.83 -28.80
C LYS A 124 -22.01 1.32 -28.59
N SER A 125 -22.67 1.83 -27.56
CA SER A 125 -24.04 2.31 -27.73
C SER A 125 -24.26 3.52 -26.84
N ASP A 126 -24.57 4.63 -27.51
CA ASP A 126 -25.38 5.73 -27.01
C ASP A 126 -26.56 5.17 -26.20
N THR A 127 -26.79 5.65 -24.98
CA THR A 127 -27.95 6.49 -24.61
C THR A 127 -27.86 6.82 -23.11
N THR A 128 -28.19 8.06 -22.78
CA THR A 128 -28.40 8.63 -21.45
C THR A 128 -29.39 7.81 -20.61
N GLU A 129 -28.94 7.09 -19.58
CA GLU A 129 -29.81 6.63 -18.50
C GLU A 129 -29.17 6.81 -17.12
N LYS A 130 -29.98 7.37 -16.22
CA LYS A 130 -29.69 7.67 -14.82
C LYS A 130 -29.13 6.44 -14.11
N ILE A 131 -27.95 6.59 -13.51
CA ILE A 131 -27.39 5.61 -12.58
C ILE A 131 -28.28 5.57 -11.34
N THR A 132 -29.27 4.68 -11.34
CA THR A 132 -29.92 4.23 -10.11
C THR A 132 -29.11 3.04 -9.62
N VAL A 133 -28.27 3.26 -8.61
CA VAL A 133 -27.53 2.19 -7.95
C VAL A 133 -28.54 1.33 -7.19
N LYS A 134 -28.97 0.22 -7.79
CA LYS A 134 -29.56 -0.88 -7.04
C LYS A 134 -28.42 -1.60 -6.30
N PRO A 135 -28.55 -1.92 -5.00
CA PRO A 135 -27.53 -2.69 -4.30
C PRO A 135 -27.52 -4.11 -4.84
N ASN A 136 -26.62 -4.40 -5.78
CA ASN A 136 -26.43 -5.77 -6.27
C ASN A 136 -25.74 -6.56 -5.15
N THR A 137 -26.54 -7.28 -4.37
CA THR A 137 -26.08 -8.15 -3.29
C THR A 137 -25.73 -9.52 -3.87
N GLN A 138 -24.75 -9.56 -4.79
CA GLN A 138 -24.10 -10.80 -5.22
C GLN A 138 -22.63 -10.50 -5.52
N ALA A 139 -21.78 -10.75 -4.53
CA ALA A 139 -20.33 -10.78 -4.73
C ALA A 139 -20.02 -11.83 -5.79
N SER A 140 -19.57 -11.39 -6.97
CA SER A 140 -18.96 -12.29 -7.94
C SER A 140 -17.74 -12.95 -7.26
N PRO A 141 -17.51 -14.27 -7.44
CA PRO A 141 -16.34 -14.92 -6.86
C PRO A 141 -15.08 -14.19 -7.37
N MET A 142 -14.32 -13.61 -6.44
CA MET A 142 -13.05 -12.99 -6.76
C MET A 142 -12.08 -14.10 -7.16
N ASN A 143 -11.64 -14.10 -8.42
CA ASN A 143 -10.59 -15.02 -8.86
C ASN A 143 -9.33 -14.79 -8.01
N ASP A 144 -8.67 -15.87 -7.59
CA ASP A 144 -7.41 -15.76 -6.86
C ASP A 144 -6.39 -15.00 -7.71
N LEU A 145 -5.72 -14.03 -7.08
CA LEU A 145 -4.63 -13.30 -7.71
C LEU A 145 -3.51 -14.33 -8.01
N PRO A 146 -2.89 -14.31 -9.21
CA PRO A 146 -1.84 -15.25 -9.58
C PRO A 146 -0.49 -14.97 -8.89
N ILE A 147 -0.53 -14.56 -7.61
CA ILE A 147 0.62 -14.11 -6.81
C ILE A 147 0.60 -14.87 -5.48
N ASP A 148 1.69 -15.59 -5.17
CA ASP A 148 1.90 -16.26 -3.88
C ASP A 148 3.03 -15.56 -3.09
N LEU A 149 2.74 -14.32 -2.67
CA LEU A 149 3.63 -13.48 -1.89
C LEU A 149 3.89 -14.13 -0.52
N LYS A 150 5.16 -14.44 -0.22
CA LYS A 150 5.61 -15.00 1.06
C LYS A 150 6.21 -13.95 1.96
N LYS A 151 6.92 -12.98 1.40
CA LYS A 151 7.60 -11.95 2.16
C LYS A 151 7.56 -10.61 1.44
N LEU A 152 7.20 -9.56 2.18
CA LEU A 152 7.39 -8.18 1.78
C LEU A 152 8.23 -7.49 2.86
N GLN A 153 9.34 -6.89 2.44
CA GLN A 153 10.15 -6.05 3.30
C GLN A 153 10.25 -4.66 2.70
N CYS A 154 9.90 -3.64 3.47
CA CYS A 154 10.06 -2.25 3.08
C CYS A 154 11.01 -1.55 4.05
N LYS A 155 11.95 -0.76 3.52
CA LYS A 155 12.89 0.03 4.33
C LYS A 155 12.89 1.48 3.88
N ASN A 156 12.92 2.41 4.84
CA ASN A 156 12.93 3.84 4.60
C ASN A 156 11.82 4.26 3.62
N VAL A 157 10.57 4.04 4.03
CA VAL A 157 9.38 4.46 3.28
C VAL A 157 8.92 5.81 3.79
N LYS A 158 8.64 6.73 2.87
CA LYS A 158 8.03 8.02 3.12
C LYS A 158 6.84 8.20 2.19
N PHE A 159 5.67 8.38 2.76
CA PHE A 159 4.44 8.60 2.04
C PHE A 159 3.81 9.89 2.54
N TYR A 160 3.44 10.75 1.61
CA TYR A 160 2.78 12.02 1.86
C TYR A 160 1.47 12.02 1.07
N MET A 161 0.40 12.43 1.74
CA MET A 161 -0.89 12.66 1.14
C MET A 161 -1.40 14.02 1.59
N ASP A 162 -1.66 14.91 0.62
CA ASP A 162 -2.31 16.22 0.80
C ASP A 162 -3.70 16.12 0.15
N ASP A 163 -4.74 15.88 0.96
CA ASP A 163 -6.13 15.76 0.52
C ASP A 163 -6.94 16.97 0.98
N ARG A 164 -6.79 18.09 0.27
CA ARG A 164 -7.56 19.32 0.56
C ARG A 164 -9.03 19.17 0.25
N TRP A 165 -9.37 18.26 -0.66
CA TRP A 165 -10.75 17.98 -1.01
C TRP A 165 -11.54 17.45 0.18
N MET A 166 -10.95 16.53 0.96
CA MET A 166 -11.54 16.00 2.19
C MET A 166 -11.07 16.73 3.46
N GLY A 167 -10.04 17.57 3.37
CA GLY A 167 -9.49 18.31 4.50
C GLY A 167 -8.63 17.40 5.40
N THR A 168 -7.78 16.57 4.81
CA THR A 168 -6.96 15.62 5.56
C THR A 168 -5.57 15.46 4.94
N ASP A 169 -4.52 15.71 5.71
CA ASP A 169 -3.16 15.37 5.33
C ASP A 169 -2.72 14.12 6.09
N MET A 170 -1.98 13.23 5.41
CA MET A 170 -1.38 12.07 6.05
C MET A 170 0.10 11.94 5.69
N HIS A 171 0.96 11.86 6.70
CA HIS A 171 2.37 11.55 6.53
C HIS A 171 2.68 10.22 7.23
N PHE A 172 3.22 9.29 6.48
CA PHE A 172 3.69 8.00 6.99
C PHE A 172 5.17 7.85 6.64
N ALA A 173 6.02 7.88 7.67
CA ALA A 173 7.41 7.46 7.55
C ALA A 173 7.56 6.10 8.24
N ILE A 174 8.19 5.12 7.58
CA ILE A 174 8.42 3.78 8.14
C ILE A 174 9.88 3.40 7.89
N GLY A 175 10.63 3.18 8.97
CA GLY A 175 12.02 2.75 8.92
C GLY A 175 12.16 1.32 8.41
N ASP A 176 11.45 0.36 9.02
CA ASP A 176 11.42 -1.04 8.57
C ASP A 176 10.01 -1.64 8.77
N LEU A 177 9.49 -2.24 7.70
CA LEU A 177 8.28 -3.07 7.70
C LEU A 177 8.67 -4.46 7.20
N LEU A 178 8.34 -5.49 7.98
CA LEU A 178 8.40 -6.89 7.57
C LEU A 178 7.00 -7.49 7.62
N LEU A 179 6.55 -7.99 6.48
CA LEU A 179 5.35 -8.81 6.33
C LEU A 179 5.77 -10.20 5.85
N GLU A 180 5.43 -11.23 6.61
CA GLU A 180 5.57 -12.63 6.23
C GLU A 180 4.19 -13.29 6.17
N LEU A 181 3.91 -13.94 5.05
CA LEU A 181 2.64 -14.56 4.72
C LEU A 181 2.85 -16.06 4.52
N ASP A 182 1.95 -16.87 5.08
CA ASP A 182 1.92 -18.30 4.80
C ASP A 182 1.05 -18.58 3.58
N LYS A 183 -0.14 -17.98 3.52
CA LYS A 183 -1.12 -18.17 2.45
C LYS A 183 -2.05 -16.97 2.29
N ILE A 184 -2.33 -16.61 1.04
CA ILE A 184 -3.43 -15.72 0.66
C ILE A 184 -4.34 -16.50 -0.28
N SER A 185 -5.64 -16.50 0.00
CA SER A 185 -6.66 -17.00 -0.92
C SER A 185 -7.88 -16.09 -0.85
N LEU A 186 -8.13 -15.38 -1.94
CA LEU A 186 -9.29 -14.50 -2.11
C LEU A 186 -10.55 -15.32 -2.36
N SER A 187 -10.42 -16.46 -3.04
CA SER A 187 -11.52 -17.41 -3.29
C SER A 187 -12.09 -18.01 -2.00
N THR A 188 -11.23 -18.32 -1.02
CA THR A 188 -11.65 -18.80 0.31
C THR A 188 -11.70 -17.69 1.35
N GLN A 189 -11.44 -16.44 0.96
CA GLN A 189 -11.38 -15.26 1.81
C GLN A 189 -10.51 -15.47 3.06
N LYS A 190 -9.41 -16.22 2.91
CA LYS A 190 -8.51 -16.61 4.00
C LYS A 190 -7.13 -16.01 3.79
N ILE A 191 -6.61 -15.38 4.83
CA ILE A 191 -5.28 -14.78 4.87
C ILE A 191 -4.57 -15.29 6.12
N ASP A 192 -3.52 -16.08 5.93
CA ASP A 192 -2.66 -16.59 6.98
C ASP A 192 -1.36 -15.79 6.98
N ILE A 193 -1.16 -14.98 8.01
CA ILE A 193 -0.04 -14.07 8.21
C ILE A 193 0.84 -14.60 9.34
N LYS A 194 2.11 -14.86 9.03
CA LYS A 194 3.08 -15.32 10.03
C LYS A 194 3.62 -14.17 10.87
N THR A 195 4.02 -13.08 10.23
CA THR A 195 4.64 -11.95 10.90
C THR A 195 4.21 -10.63 10.28
N VAL A 196 3.85 -9.66 11.13
CA VAL A 196 3.86 -8.23 10.80
C VAL A 196 4.74 -7.54 11.82
N ALA A 197 5.84 -6.95 11.39
CA ALA A 197 6.73 -6.16 12.24
C ALA A 197 6.94 -4.78 11.65
N ILE A 198 6.63 -3.75 12.43
CA ILE A 198 6.83 -2.34 12.06
C ILE A 198 7.78 -1.74 13.08
N ASN A 199 8.89 -1.19 12.63
CA ASN A 199 9.83 -0.49 13.49
C ASN A 199 10.11 0.90 12.95
N ASP A 200 10.23 1.85 13.88
CA ASP A 200 10.57 3.24 13.60
C ASP A 200 9.58 3.87 12.60
N ALA A 201 8.32 3.96 13.02
CA ALA A 201 7.27 4.58 12.22
C ALA A 201 6.88 5.94 12.80
N ASP A 202 6.71 6.95 11.95
CA ASP A 202 6.11 8.24 12.31
C ASP A 202 4.85 8.42 11.48
N ILE A 203 3.72 8.48 12.16
CA ILE A 203 2.40 8.53 11.57
C ILE A 203 1.75 9.83 12.01
N LEU A 204 1.48 10.70 11.05
CA LEU A 204 0.81 11.96 11.26
C LEU A 204 -0.46 11.99 10.42
N ILE A 205 -1.58 12.29 11.07
CA ILE A 205 -2.85 12.60 10.44
C ILE A 205 -3.24 14.01 10.89
N LYS A 206 -3.54 14.88 9.93
CA LYS A 206 -3.99 16.24 10.20
C LYS A 206 -5.31 16.49 9.48
N GLU A 207 -6.34 16.82 10.22
CA GLU A 207 -7.65 17.19 9.71
C GLU A 207 -7.82 18.71 9.74
N TYR A 208 -8.55 19.26 8.77
CA TYR A 208 -8.85 20.68 8.64
C TYR A 208 -10.07 20.91 7.75
N ALA A 209 -10.47 22.17 7.57
CA ALA A 209 -11.59 22.54 6.72
C ALA A 209 -11.40 22.03 5.28
N ARG A 210 -12.35 21.21 4.83
CA ARG A 210 -12.34 20.59 3.51
C ARG A 210 -12.81 21.54 2.40
N LEU A 211 -12.32 21.36 1.18
CA LEU A 211 -12.82 22.07 -0.01
C LEU A 211 -14.13 21.48 -0.54
N LYS A 212 -14.40 20.19 -0.29
CA LYS A 212 -15.65 19.55 -0.71
C LYS A 212 -16.86 20.22 -0.05
N PRO A 213 -17.83 20.72 -0.83
CA PRO A 213 -19.06 21.30 -0.30
C PRO A 213 -19.76 20.36 0.68
N LYS A 214 -20.44 20.92 1.67
CA LYS A 214 -21.26 20.11 2.58
C LYS A 214 -22.41 19.51 1.79
N ASN A 215 -22.57 18.18 1.87
CA ASN A 215 -23.79 17.57 1.35
C ASN A 215 -24.96 18.04 2.22
N THR A 216 -25.99 18.60 1.59
CA THR A 216 -27.21 19.07 2.27
C THR A 216 -28.28 17.99 2.34
N GLU A 217 -28.09 16.86 1.66
CA GLU A 217 -28.99 15.72 1.80
C GLU A 217 -28.87 15.13 3.21
N PRO A 218 -30.00 14.73 3.84
CA PRO A 218 -29.96 14.04 5.13
C PRO A 218 -29.12 12.78 5.02
N ASP A 219 -28.18 12.59 5.95
CA ASP A 219 -27.46 11.32 6.06
C ASP A 219 -28.49 10.19 6.29
N ASP A 220 -28.39 9.14 5.49
CA ASP A 220 -29.20 7.95 5.68
C ASP A 220 -28.75 7.22 6.95
N THR A 221 -29.50 7.40 8.04
CA THR A 221 -29.22 6.76 9.33
C THR A 221 -29.88 5.38 9.48
N THR A 222 -30.48 4.81 8.42
CA THR A 222 -31.24 3.55 8.50
C THR A 222 -30.35 2.32 8.75
N THR A 223 -29.04 2.42 8.51
CA THR A 223 -28.07 1.39 8.86
C THR A 223 -26.99 1.97 9.77
N TRP A 224 -27.12 1.72 11.08
CA TRP A 224 -26.10 2.12 12.04
C TRP A 224 -24.98 1.08 12.07
N GLY A 225 -23.78 1.49 11.62
CA GLY A 225 -22.58 0.67 11.61
C GLY A 225 -22.35 -0.06 10.28
N THR A 226 -21.25 0.27 9.59
CA THR A 226 -20.71 -0.58 8.54
C THR A 226 -19.96 -1.74 9.21
N PRO A 227 -20.31 -3.01 8.95
CA PRO A 227 -19.52 -4.14 9.43
C PRO A 227 -18.07 -3.94 9.00
N PHE A 228 -17.11 -4.06 9.92
CA PHE A 228 -15.69 -3.89 9.60
C PHE A 228 -15.20 -4.97 8.63
N ASN A 229 -15.82 -6.15 8.66
CA ASN A 229 -15.51 -7.29 7.79
C ASN A 229 -16.82 -7.84 7.19
N PRO A 230 -17.47 -7.10 6.29
CA PRO A 230 -18.77 -7.50 5.73
C PRO A 230 -18.63 -8.77 4.89
N ASP A 231 -17.46 -8.93 4.26
CA ASP A 231 -17.12 -10.06 3.40
C ASP A 231 -16.58 -11.27 4.17
N LEU A 232 -16.53 -11.24 5.51
CA LEU A 232 -16.17 -12.41 6.34
C LEU A 232 -14.75 -12.97 6.11
N PHE A 233 -13.78 -12.14 5.73
CA PHE A 233 -12.39 -12.58 5.61
C PHE A 233 -11.86 -13.18 6.93
N GLN A 234 -11.27 -14.37 6.84
CA GLN A 234 -10.60 -15.03 7.95
C GLN A 234 -9.13 -14.66 7.94
N ILE A 235 -8.72 -13.81 8.89
CA ILE A 235 -7.33 -13.39 9.05
C ILE A 235 -6.75 -14.09 10.29
N ASN A 236 -5.74 -14.93 10.06
CA ASN A 236 -4.89 -15.50 11.10
C ASN A 236 -3.57 -14.74 11.11
N LEU A 237 -3.11 -14.33 12.29
CA LEU A 237 -1.87 -13.57 12.46
C LEU A 237 -1.06 -14.16 13.62
N GLU A 238 0.08 -14.78 13.33
CA GLU A 238 0.85 -15.43 14.40
C GLU A 238 1.64 -14.44 15.24
N ASN A 239 2.30 -13.46 14.62
CA ASN A 239 3.14 -12.49 15.32
C ASN A 239 2.89 -11.09 14.76
N PHE A 240 2.53 -10.17 15.63
CA PHE A 240 2.49 -8.74 15.33
C PHE A 240 3.39 -8.01 16.32
N SER A 241 4.20 -7.10 15.80
CA SER A 241 5.00 -6.20 16.61
C SER A 241 5.08 -4.83 15.99
N ILE A 242 5.01 -3.83 16.85
CA ILE A 242 5.29 -2.45 16.49
C ILE A 242 6.21 -1.86 17.55
N GLY A 243 7.22 -1.10 17.15
CA GLY A 243 8.25 -0.58 18.04
C GLY A 243 8.78 0.76 17.61
N GLN A 244 9.08 1.62 18.60
CA GLN A 244 9.60 2.98 18.38
C GLN A 244 8.69 3.82 17.48
N THR A 245 7.38 3.61 17.55
CA THR A 245 6.43 4.34 16.69
C THR A 245 5.94 5.60 17.36
N GLN A 246 5.78 6.65 16.57
CA GLN A 246 5.08 7.87 16.92
C GLN A 246 3.76 7.98 16.15
N PHE A 247 2.71 8.40 16.84
CA PHE A 247 1.44 8.77 16.26
C PHE A 247 1.13 10.21 16.64
N VAL A 248 0.76 11.02 15.66
CA VAL A 248 0.28 12.38 15.82
C VAL A 248 -1.06 12.47 15.11
N PHE A 249 -2.07 12.88 15.85
CA PHE A 249 -3.36 13.29 15.30
C PHE A 249 -3.57 14.76 15.64
N GLN A 250 -3.95 15.54 14.64
CA GLN A 250 -4.23 16.96 14.79
C GLN A 250 -5.52 17.30 14.05
N ASP A 251 -6.48 17.92 14.71
CA ASP A 251 -7.68 18.49 14.11
C ASP A 251 -7.63 20.02 14.23
N GLY A 252 -7.50 20.70 13.08
CA GLY A 252 -7.45 22.14 13.00
C GLY A 252 -6.16 22.76 13.57
N GLU A 253 -6.29 23.93 14.19
CA GLU A 253 -5.18 24.67 14.80
C GLU A 253 -4.90 24.21 16.23
N ILE A 254 -3.62 24.20 16.61
CA ILE A 254 -3.18 23.79 17.95
C ILE A 254 -3.56 24.88 18.96
N ASN A 255 -4.53 24.57 19.82
CA ASN A 255 -4.99 25.43 20.91
C ASN A 255 -4.86 24.75 22.29
N SER A 256 -3.86 23.89 22.45
CA SER A 256 -3.65 23.11 23.66
C SER A 256 -3.34 24.00 24.87
N LYS A 257 -4.06 23.80 25.98
CA LYS A 257 -3.80 24.51 27.24
C LYS A 257 -2.97 23.65 28.21
N PRO A 258 -1.99 24.24 28.92
CA PRO A 258 -1.22 23.54 29.95
C PRO A 258 -2.12 22.80 30.96
N GLY A 259 -1.85 21.50 31.16
CA GLY A 259 -2.57 20.67 32.12
C GLY A 259 -3.97 20.19 31.69
N GLU A 260 -4.47 20.61 30.53
CA GLU A 260 -5.75 20.13 29.98
C GLU A 260 -5.51 19.05 28.90
N PHE A 261 -6.42 18.09 28.84
CA PHE A 261 -6.41 17.10 27.77
C PHE A 261 -6.99 17.72 26.49
N ASP A 262 -6.23 17.65 25.40
CA ASP A 262 -6.60 18.16 24.07
C ASP A 262 -6.80 16.98 23.11
N GLU A 263 -8.07 16.64 22.86
CA GLU A 263 -8.45 15.56 21.94
C GLU A 263 -8.19 15.91 20.47
N SER A 264 -8.10 17.20 20.14
CA SER A 264 -7.77 17.71 18.81
C SER A 264 -6.26 17.71 18.54
N ASN A 265 -5.41 17.37 19.51
CA ASN A 265 -3.95 17.28 19.32
C ASN A 265 -3.37 16.11 20.12
N LEU A 266 -3.53 14.90 19.61
CA LEU A 266 -3.04 13.69 20.26
C LEU A 266 -1.63 13.36 19.78
N ARG A 267 -0.74 13.08 20.73
CA ARG A 267 0.64 12.65 20.45
C ARG A 267 1.01 11.45 21.29
N ILE A 268 1.24 10.32 20.64
CA ILE A 268 1.72 9.08 21.25
C ILE A 268 3.14 8.85 20.77
N LYS A 269 4.12 8.85 21.68
CA LYS A 269 5.53 8.69 21.32
C LYS A 269 6.08 7.36 21.81
N LYS A 270 7.04 6.80 21.06
CA LYS A 270 7.78 5.56 21.39
C LYS A 270 6.83 4.40 21.73
N TYR A 271 5.73 4.30 21.02
CA TYR A 271 4.76 3.23 21.15
C TYR A 271 5.43 1.89 20.84
N LYS A 272 5.13 0.90 21.67
CA LYS A 272 5.57 -0.48 21.49
C LYS A 272 4.45 -1.43 21.88
N CYS A 273 4.10 -2.32 20.97
CA CYS A 273 3.11 -3.36 21.18
C CYS A 273 3.57 -4.67 20.53
N ILE A 274 3.29 -5.78 21.20
CA ILE A 274 3.52 -7.13 20.69
C ILE A 274 2.25 -7.92 20.93
N ILE A 275 1.73 -8.53 19.86
CA ILE A 275 0.58 -9.42 19.88
C ILE A 275 1.06 -10.76 19.31
N LYS A 276 0.69 -11.85 19.99
CA LYS A 276 0.96 -13.22 19.54
C LYS A 276 -0.34 -13.99 19.37
N LYS A 277 -0.46 -14.72 18.26
CA LYS A 277 -1.56 -15.62 17.90
C LYS A 277 -2.91 -14.91 17.93
N TYR A 278 -3.15 -14.08 16.93
CA TYR A 278 -4.42 -13.44 16.64
C TYR A 278 -5.18 -14.21 15.57
N GLN A 279 -6.50 -14.27 15.73
CA GLN A 279 -7.43 -14.85 14.76
C GLN A 279 -8.74 -14.08 14.80
N ASN A 280 -9.26 -13.65 13.65
CA ASN A 280 -10.61 -13.11 13.56
C ASN A 280 -11.61 -14.22 13.19
N ILE A 281 -12.74 -14.29 13.89
CA ILE A 281 -13.78 -15.31 13.74
C ILE A 281 -15.18 -14.67 13.53
N SER A 282 -15.31 -13.34 13.40
CA SER A 282 -16.62 -12.67 13.41
C SER A 282 -16.71 -11.42 12.53
N ARG A 283 -17.95 -11.09 12.10
CA ARG A 283 -18.32 -9.83 11.42
C ARG A 283 -18.09 -8.58 12.28
N TYR A 284 -18.10 -8.78 13.60
CA TYR A 284 -17.87 -7.77 14.63
C TYR A 284 -16.69 -8.22 15.50
N TYR A 285 -15.73 -7.33 15.80
CA TYR A 285 -14.54 -7.69 16.57
C TYR A 285 -14.90 -8.24 17.96
N PHE A 286 -14.69 -9.54 18.18
CA PHE A 286 -14.37 -10.07 19.49
C PHE A 286 -12.86 -10.36 19.51
N PHE A 287 -12.10 -9.54 20.23
CA PHE A 287 -10.65 -9.72 20.36
C PHE A 287 -10.35 -10.95 21.23
N ARG A 288 -9.97 -12.06 20.61
CA ARG A 288 -9.39 -13.20 21.33
C ARG A 288 -7.87 -13.18 21.16
N TYR A 289 -7.17 -12.45 22.03
CA TYR A 289 -5.72 -12.48 22.12
C TYR A 289 -5.27 -13.47 23.20
N ARG A 290 -4.15 -14.17 22.99
CA ARG A 290 -3.58 -15.06 24.00
C ARG A 290 -2.62 -14.33 24.95
N ILE A 291 -1.90 -13.32 24.45
CA ILE A 291 -1.00 -12.45 25.22
C ILE A 291 -0.97 -11.06 24.56
N LEU A 292 -1.24 -10.01 25.33
CA LEU A 292 -1.02 -8.62 24.95
C LEU A 292 0.02 -8.03 25.90
N ALA A 293 1.18 -7.61 25.36
CA ALA A 293 2.21 -6.93 26.14
C ALA A 293 2.42 -5.54 25.57
N CYS A 294 1.68 -4.57 26.10
CA CYS A 294 1.92 -3.14 25.85
C CYS A 294 2.70 -2.56 27.02
N ARG A 295 3.97 -2.20 26.79
CA ARG A 295 4.72 -1.47 27.82
C ARG A 295 4.32 0.01 27.74
N ARG A 296 3.31 0.41 28.51
CA ARG A 296 3.15 1.82 28.87
C ARG A 296 4.37 2.22 29.71
N LYS A 297 5.28 3.02 29.18
CA LYS A 297 5.94 4.01 30.05
C LYS A 297 4.84 5.00 30.47
N LYS A 298 4.83 5.48 31.71
CA LYS A 298 3.88 6.54 32.12
C LYS A 298 4.00 7.69 31.10
N TRP A 299 2.93 8.00 30.38
CA TRP A 299 2.85 9.12 29.43
C TRP A 299 1.69 10.08 29.76
N PHE A 300 0.93 9.79 30.83
CA PHE A 300 0.15 10.82 31.52
C PHE A 300 1.06 11.38 32.63
N ASP A 301 2.01 12.23 32.24
CA ASP A 301 2.52 13.26 33.14
C ASP A 301 1.77 14.53 32.77
N SER A 302 0.77 14.88 33.58
CA SER A 302 0.24 16.24 33.67
C SER A 302 1.21 17.16 34.44
N GLU A 303 2.50 16.81 34.51
CA GLU A 303 3.51 17.59 35.20
C GLU A 303 4.47 18.23 34.19
N LYS A 304 4.28 19.55 34.05
CA LYS A 304 5.15 20.55 33.41
C LYS A 304 5.18 20.52 31.88
N LEU A 305 4.23 21.22 31.28
CA LEU A 305 4.44 22.50 30.59
C LEU A 305 3.10 23.21 30.43
#